data_AF-A0A3A9BRD5-F1
#
_entry.id   AF-A0A3A9BRD5-F1
#
_cell.length_a   1.000
_cell.length_b   1.000
_cell.length_c   1.000
_cell.angle_alpha   90.00
_cell.angle_beta   90.00
_cell.angle_gamma   90.00
#
_symmetry.space_group_name_H-M   'P 1'
#
loop_
_entity.id
_entity.type
_entity.pdbx_description
1 polymer ?
#
loop_
_entity_poly.entity_id
_entity_poly.type
_entity_poly.pdbx_seq_one_letter_code
_entity_poly.pdbx_strand_id
1 'polypeptide(L)'
;MAGQQAEGKKWTVPRGAAATAAKNKYRDNKYDRAELAVPKGFKARMKQIAQEQGYASYNSYVLEAIKEKYKRDTGEELTWENG
;
A
#
# COMPACT_ATOMS: atom_id res chain seq x y z
N MET A 1 14.09 34.27 3.74
CA MET A 1 14.11 32.79 3.64
C MET A 1 13.10 32.23 4.63
N ALA A 2 12.31 31.26 4.18
CA ALA A 2 10.89 31.15 4.44
C ALA A 2 10.45 30.56 5.80
N GLY A 3 9.32 31.11 6.29
CA GLY A 3 8.28 30.54 7.16
C GLY A 3 8.63 29.38 8.09
N GLN A 4 8.73 29.71 9.38
CA GLN A 4 8.47 28.76 10.47
C GLN A 4 7.02 28.27 10.35
N GLN A 5 6.85 27.00 10.02
CA GLN A 5 5.53 26.37 9.94
C GLN A 5 5.01 26.15 11.36
N ALA A 6 3.84 26.74 11.63
CA ALA A 6 3.15 26.68 12.90
C ALA A 6 2.81 25.24 13.29
N GLU A 7 3.29 24.82 14.46
CA GLU A 7 2.89 23.58 15.12
C GLU A 7 1.42 23.68 15.53
N GLY A 8 0.53 23.26 14.63
CA GLY A 8 -0.90 23.12 14.92
C GLY A 8 -1.11 22.09 16.02
N LYS A 9 -1.65 22.52 17.17
CA LYS A 9 -2.05 21.68 18.29
C LYS A 9 -2.91 20.51 17.79
N LYS A 10 -2.36 19.29 17.85
CA LYS A 10 -3.05 18.06 17.45
C LYS A 10 -4.08 17.69 18.51
N TRP A 11 -5.31 18.18 18.37
CA TRP A 11 -6.41 17.76 19.24
C TRP A 11 -6.66 16.28 19.01
N THR A 12 -6.27 15.46 19.99
CA THR A 12 -6.43 14.01 19.91
C THR A 12 -7.85 13.67 20.35
N VAL A 13 -8.83 14.01 19.52
CA VAL A 13 -10.19 13.46 19.68
C VAL A 13 -10.06 11.96 19.44
N PRO A 14 -10.39 11.10 20.42
CA PRO A 14 -10.36 9.66 20.20
C PRO A 14 -11.30 9.36 19.04
N ARG A 15 -10.76 8.88 17.91
CA ARG A 15 -11.57 8.49 16.77
C ARG A 15 -12.43 7.30 17.21
N GLY A 16 -13.71 7.55 17.42
CA GLY A 16 -14.66 6.54 17.88
C GLY A 16 -14.73 5.35 16.92
N ALA A 17 -15.20 4.21 17.44
CA ALA A 17 -15.33 2.95 16.70
C ALA A 17 -16.04 3.12 15.33
N ALA A 18 -16.99 4.06 15.23
CA ALA A 18 -17.69 4.40 13.99
C ALA A 18 -16.76 4.90 12.87
N ALA A 19 -15.74 5.70 13.18
CA ALA A 19 -14.79 6.21 12.19
C ALA A 19 -13.88 5.09 11.66
N THR A 20 -13.57 4.10 12.49
CA THR A 20 -12.82 2.90 12.07
C THR A 20 -13.68 1.98 11.21
N ALA A 21 -14.95 1.78 11.58
CA ALA A 21 -15.89 0.97 10.81
C ALA A 21 -16.11 1.51 9.38
N ALA A 22 -16.30 2.83 9.24
CA ALA A 22 -16.47 3.46 7.92
C ALA A 22 -15.25 3.24 7.00
N LYS A 23 -14.04 3.37 7.56
CA LYS A 23 -12.79 3.10 6.80
C LYS A 23 -12.65 1.65 6.41
N ASN A 24 -12.98 0.72 7.30
CA ASN A 24 -12.94 -0.70 7.00
C ASN A 24 -13.93 -1.02 5.86
N LYS A 25 -15.16 -0.50 5.91
CA LYS A 25 -16.15 -0.67 4.84
C LYS A 25 -15.67 -0.15 3.49
N TYR A 26 -15.08 1.05 3.44
CA TYR A 26 -14.50 1.57 2.20
C TYR A 26 -13.37 0.69 1.70
N ARG A 27 -12.46 0.30 2.59
CA ARG A 27 -11.31 -0.54 2.24
C ARG A 27 -11.76 -1.89 1.68
N ASP A 28 -12.69 -2.55 2.34
CA ASP A 28 -13.13 -3.90 1.99
C ASP A 28 -14.00 -3.89 0.70
N ASN A 29 -14.65 -2.78 0.37
CA ASN A 29 -15.42 -2.62 -0.88
C ASN A 29 -14.58 -2.21 -2.09
N LYS A 30 -13.40 -1.60 -1.89
CA LYS A 30 -12.59 -1.01 -2.98
C LYS A 30 -11.31 -1.78 -3.27
N TYR A 31 -10.86 -2.63 -2.34
CA TYR A 31 -9.62 -3.36 -2.46
C TYR A 31 -9.83 -4.84 -2.15
N ASP A 32 -9.46 -5.69 -3.11
CA ASP A 32 -9.29 -7.11 -2.85
C ASP A 32 -8.08 -7.34 -1.95
N ARG A 33 -8.22 -8.25 -0.98
CA ARG A 33 -7.11 -8.67 -0.12
C ARG A 33 -6.49 -9.96 -0.63
N ALA A 34 -5.24 -9.88 -1.08
CA ALA A 34 -4.41 -11.06 -1.27
C ALA A 34 -3.70 -11.41 0.04
N GLU A 35 -4.13 -12.47 0.71
CA GLU A 35 -3.37 -13.06 1.82
C GLU A 35 -2.29 -13.99 1.24
N LEU A 36 -1.02 -13.58 1.40
CA LEU A 36 0.12 -14.37 0.96
C LEU A 36 0.92 -14.86 2.17
N ALA A 37 1.09 -16.17 2.28
CA ALA A 37 2.02 -16.76 3.24
C ALA A 37 3.45 -16.61 2.72
N VAL A 38 4.28 -15.87 3.46
CA VAL A 38 5.66 -15.57 3.09
C VAL A 38 6.57 -15.89 4.27
N PRO A 39 7.82 -16.37 4.06
CA PRO A 39 8.74 -16.67 5.14
C PRO A 39 8.94 -15.49 6.11
N LYS A 40 9.17 -15.81 7.39
CA LYS A 40 9.45 -14.80 8.42
C LYS A 40 10.68 -13.98 8.03
N GLY A 41 10.58 -12.65 8.10
CA GLY A 41 11.66 -11.72 7.74
C GLY A 41 11.68 -11.29 6.26
N PHE A 42 11.01 -12.02 5.36
CA PHE A 42 10.99 -11.67 3.94
C PHE A 42 10.29 -10.34 3.68
N LYS A 43 9.17 -10.06 4.36
CA LYS A 43 8.47 -8.77 4.28
C LYS A 43 9.36 -7.60 4.71
N ALA A 44 10.26 -7.81 5.68
CA ALA A 44 11.18 -6.77 6.12
C ALA A 44 12.24 -6.49 5.05
N ARG A 45 12.82 -7.55 4.48
CA ARG A 45 13.76 -7.44 3.35
C ARG A 45 13.14 -6.73 2.16
N MET A 46 11.94 -7.12 1.75
CA MET A 46 11.29 -6.50 0.61
C MET A 46 10.91 -5.03 0.86
N LYS A 47 10.59 -4.65 2.11
CA LYS A 47 10.39 -3.25 2.46
C LYS A 47 11.67 -2.43 2.32
N GLN A 48 12.82 -2.99 2.69
CA GLN A 48 14.12 -2.34 2.51
C GLN A 48 14.40 -2.15 1.02
N ILE A 49 14.25 -3.21 0.21
CA ILE A 49 14.45 -3.14 -1.24
C ILE A 49 13.51 -2.11 -1.88
N ALA A 50 12.23 -2.10 -1.48
CA ALA A 50 11.27 -1.11 -1.99
C ALA A 50 11.67 0.32 -1.63
N GLN A 51 12.18 0.56 -0.41
CA GLN A 51 12.71 1.86 0.01
C GLN A 51 13.96 2.26 -0.78
N GLU A 52 14.89 1.33 -0.97
CA GLU A 52 16.12 1.53 -1.75
C GLU A 52 15.83 1.86 -3.22
N GLN A 53 14.82 1.21 -3.80
CA GLN A 53 14.37 1.46 -5.16
C GLN A 53 13.45 2.68 -5.30
N GLY A 54 13.17 3.41 -4.20
CA GLY A 54 12.40 4.64 -4.22
C GLY A 54 10.88 4.46 -4.32
N TYR A 55 10.37 3.25 -4.07
CA TYR A 55 8.93 2.99 -4.11
C TYR A 55 8.21 3.62 -2.92
N ALA A 56 7.09 4.27 -3.21
CA ALA A 56 6.22 4.88 -2.19
C ALA A 56 5.60 3.85 -1.24
N SER A 57 5.45 2.59 -1.66
CA SER A 57 4.92 1.53 -0.82
C SER A 57 5.39 0.13 -1.23
N TYR A 58 5.50 -0.77 -0.24
CA TYR A 58 5.74 -2.20 -0.48
C TYR A 58 4.68 -2.81 -1.40
N ASN A 59 3.42 -2.35 -1.32
CA ASN A 59 2.35 -2.87 -2.15
C ASN A 59 2.55 -2.51 -3.63
N SER A 60 3.00 -1.29 -3.92
CA SER A 60 3.35 -0.85 -5.28
C SER A 60 4.45 -1.72 -5.88
N TYR A 61 5.49 -1.99 -5.08
CA TYR A 61 6.58 -2.88 -5.49
C TYR A 61 6.09 -4.30 -5.83
N VAL A 62 5.22 -4.87 -4.99
CA VAL A 62 4.64 -6.20 -5.25
C VAL A 62 3.76 -6.21 -6.49
N LEU A 63 2.94 -5.17 -6.70
CA LEU A 63 2.08 -5.06 -7.88
C LEU A 63 2.89 -4.97 -9.18
N GLU A 64 3.97 -4.19 -9.20
CA GLU A 64 4.87 -4.11 -10.36
C GLU A 64 5.57 -5.44 -10.61
N ALA A 65 6.10 -6.10 -9.57
CA ALA A 65 6.72 -7.41 -9.71
C ALA A 65 5.75 -8.46 -10.28
N ILE A 66 4.48 -8.44 -9.87
CA ILE A 66 3.44 -9.32 -10.42
C ILE A 66 3.17 -9.00 -11.90
N LYS A 67 3.02 -7.72 -12.26
CA LYS A 67 2.79 -7.30 -13.65
C LYS A 67 3.97 -7.67 -14.56
N GLU A 68 5.19 -7.43 -14.11
CA GLU A 68 6.41 -7.77 -14.84
C GLU A 68 6.53 -9.28 -15.05
N LYS A 69 6.30 -10.08 -13.98
CA LYS A 69 6.31 -11.54 -14.09
C LYS A 69 5.24 -12.04 -15.05
N TYR A 70 4.01 -11.52 -14.96
CA TYR A 70 2.92 -11.89 -15.87
C TYR A 70 3.24 -11.52 -17.32
N LYS A 71 3.77 -10.32 -17.57
CA LYS A 71 4.19 -9.90 -18.92
C LYS A 71 5.30 -10.78 -19.47
N ARG A 72 6.23 -11.23 -18.63
CA ARG A 72 7.30 -12.15 -19.02
C ARG A 72 6.78 -13.56 -19.33
N ASP A 73 5.85 -14.06 -18.53
CA ASP A 73 5.33 -15.43 -18.63
C ASP A 73 4.31 -15.57 -19.78
N THR A 74 3.48 -14.55 -19.99
CA THR A 74 2.31 -14.59 -20.89
C THR A 74 2.46 -13.69 -22.12
N GLY A 75 3.40 -12.75 -22.12
CA GLY A 75 3.60 -11.78 -23.20
C GLY A 75 2.57 -10.63 -23.22
N GLU A 76 1.53 -10.71 -22.40
CA GLU A 76 0.43 -9.75 -22.32
C GLU A 76 0.53 -8.86 -21.08
N GLU A 77 -0.03 -7.65 -21.14
CA GLU A 77 -0.09 -6.76 -19.99
C GLU A 77 -1.28 -7.12 -19.09
N LEU A 78 -1.00 -7.37 -17.80
CA LEU A 78 -2.04 -7.55 -16.80
C LEU A 78 -2.70 -6.19 -16.50
N THR A 79 -3.78 -5.89 -17.20
CA THR A 79 -4.67 -4.77 -16.90
C THR A 79 -5.85 -5.26 -16.08
N TRP A 80 -6.18 -4.52 -15.03
CA TRP A 80 -7.47 -4.65 -14.36
C TRP A 80 -8.33 -3.49 -14.87
N GLU A 81 -9.37 -3.78 -15.65
CA GLU A 81 -10.42 -2.79 -15.89
C GLU A 81 -11.26 -2.73 -14.61
N ASN A 82 -11.32 -1.55 -13.99
CA ASN A 82 -12.21 -1.31 -12.86
C ASN A 82 -13.65 -1.47 -13.37
N GLY A 83 -14.31 -2.57 -13.01
CA GLY A 83 -15.76 -2.73 -13.13
C GLY A 83 -16.52 -1.83 -12.18
#